data_AF-A0A0R2AEV2-F1
#
_entry.id   AF-A0A0R2AEV2-F1
#
_cell.length_a   1.000
_cell.length_b   1.000
_cell.length_c   1.000
_cell.angle_alpha   90.00
_cell.angle_beta   90.00
_cell.angle_gamma   90.00
#
_symmetry.space_group_name_H-M   'P 1'
#
loop_
_entity.id
_entity.type
_entity.pdbx_description
1 polymer ?
#
loop_
_entity_poly.entity_id
_entity_poly.type
_entity_poly.pdbx_seq_one_letter_code
_entity_poly.pdbx_strand_id
1 'polypeptide(L)'
;MIYHFIAVFTDPTTQLKTAYHYSNQALNIITAKETDFANEFSHCPYTAHRIATPNASWRSVIEHDFHFKAVQVTESFDRIRQLVHHLALSK
;
A
#
# COMPACT_ATOMS: atom_id res chain seq x y z
N MET A 1 7.24 -18.62 2.43
CA MET A 1 6.13 -17.68 2.70
C MET A 1 6.63 -16.28 2.42
N ILE A 2 5.85 -15.46 1.71
CA ILE A 2 6.17 -14.06 1.42
C ILE A 2 5.09 -13.20 2.08
N TYR A 3 5.53 -12.18 2.80
CA TYR A 3 4.65 -11.24 3.48
C TYR A 3 4.55 -9.97 2.65
N HIS A 4 3.35 -9.42 2.57
CA HIS A 4 3.04 -8.23 1.80
C HIS A 4 2.48 -7.18 2.76
N PHE A 5 3.00 -5.96 2.66
CA PHE A 5 2.42 -4.76 3.24
C PHE A 5 1.84 -3.92 2.11
N ILE A 6 0.57 -3.54 2.27
CA ILE A 6 -0.15 -2.76 1.26
C ILE A 6 -0.83 -1.60 1.98
N ALA A 7 -0.53 -0.37 1.58
CA ALA A 7 -1.19 0.82 2.10
C ALA A 7 -2.03 1.47 1.00
N VAL A 8 -3.34 1.53 1.20
CA VAL A 8 -4.32 2.00 0.21
C VAL A 8 -4.82 3.39 0.59
N PHE A 9 -4.60 4.35 -0.30
CA PHE A 9 -5.18 5.68 -0.24
C PHE A 9 -6.40 5.73 -1.14
N THR A 10 -7.48 6.31 -0.63
CA THR A 10 -8.68 6.59 -1.42
C THR A 10 -8.80 8.09 -1.57
N ASP A 11 -8.84 8.55 -2.82
CA ASP A 11 -9.17 9.93 -3.12
C ASP A 11 -10.64 10.17 -2.69
N PRO A 12 -10.89 11.10 -1.76
CA PRO A 12 -12.25 11.34 -1.26
C PRO A 12 -13.19 11.91 -2.32
N THR A 13 -12.65 12.61 -3.33
CA THR A 13 -13.41 13.27 -4.39
C THR A 13 -13.71 12.32 -5.53
N THR A 14 -12.70 11.61 -6.02
CA THR A 14 -12.84 10.73 -7.21
C THR A 14 -13.14 9.28 -6.84
N GLN A 15 -12.99 8.90 -5.57
CA GLN A 15 -13.06 7.52 -5.07
C GLN A 15 -12.00 6.58 -5.70
N LEU A 16 -11.01 7.14 -6.40
CA LEU A 16 -9.89 6.39 -6.97
C LEU A 16 -9.00 5.86 -5.85
N LYS A 17 -8.58 4.60 -5.98
CA LYS A 17 -7.72 3.93 -5.01
C LYS A 17 -6.33 3.72 -5.57
N THR A 18 -5.34 4.25 -4.87
CA THR A 18 -3.93 4.00 -5.15
C THR A 18 -3.31 3.29 -3.96
N ALA A 19 -2.43 2.33 -4.19
CA ALA A 19 -1.72 1.66 -3.11
C ALA A 19 -0.21 1.63 -3.29
N TYR A 20 0.47 1.75 -2.15
CA TYR A 20 1.84 1.31 -2.01
C TYR A 20 1.87 -0.18 -1.70
N HIS A 21 2.73 -0.94 -2.38
CA HIS A 21 2.97 -2.35 -2.09
C HIS A 21 4.46 -2.58 -1.80
N TYR A 22 4.72 -3.28 -0.71
CA TYR A 22 6.04 -3.81 -0.37
C TYR A 22 5.91 -5.28 0.01
N SER A 23 6.85 -6.11 -0.42
CA SER A 23 6.89 -7.53 -0.04
C SER A 23 8.28 -7.96 0.42
N ASN A 24 8.32 -8.90 1.36
CA ASN A 24 9.55 -9.47 1.87
C ASN A 24 9.29 -10.86 2.47
N GLN A 25 10.29 -11.73 2.46
CA GLN A 25 10.23 -13.04 3.11
C GLN A 25 10.34 -12.94 4.64
N ALA A 26 10.96 -11.88 5.16
CA ALA A 26 11.18 -11.67 6.58
C ALA A 26 10.12 -10.75 7.19
N LEU A 27 9.35 -11.26 8.14
CA LEU A 27 8.24 -10.54 8.77
C LEU A 27 8.69 -9.29 9.55
N ASN A 28 9.87 -9.33 10.17
CA ASN A 28 10.45 -8.19 10.87
C ASN A 28 10.76 -7.03 9.90
N ILE A 29 11.17 -7.32 8.66
CA ILE A 29 11.42 -6.29 7.64
C ILE A 29 10.09 -5.65 7.20
N ILE A 30 9.02 -6.44 7.01
CA ILE A 30 7.68 -5.91 6.76
C ILE A 30 7.22 -4.98 7.89
N THR A 31 7.42 -5.39 9.14
CA THR A 31 6.99 -4.62 10.32
C THR A 31 7.75 -3.30 10.45
N ALA A 32 9.07 -3.31 10.20
CA ALA A 32 9.86 -2.09 10.15
C ALA A 32 9.35 -1.16 9.05
N LYS A 33 9.11 -1.69 7.84
CA LYS A 33 8.64 -0.89 6.70
C LYS A 33 7.26 -0.28 6.94
N GLU A 34 6.35 -1.02 7.59
CA GLU A 34 5.03 -0.53 7.99
C GLU A 34 5.14 0.60 9.02
N THR A 35 6.06 0.48 9.97
CA THR A 35 6.30 1.52 10.99
C THR A 35 6.85 2.79 10.35
N ASP A 36 7.86 2.67 9.48
CA ASP A 36 8.40 3.81 8.73
C ASP A 36 7.33 4.50 7.89
N PHE A 37 6.49 3.70 7.21
CA PHE A 37 5.38 4.19 6.42
C PHE A 37 4.35 4.95 7.27
N ALA A 38 3.96 4.38 8.41
CA ALA A 38 2.97 4.97 9.31
C ALA A 38 3.46 6.29 9.92
N ASN A 39 4.75 6.39 10.23
CA ASN A 39 5.33 7.64 10.72
C ASN A 39 5.27 8.74 9.65
N GLU A 40 5.64 8.42 8.41
CA GLU A 40 5.66 9.38 7.30
C GLU A 40 4.25 9.88 6.93
N PHE A 41 3.28 8.97 6.84
CA PHE A 41 1.91 9.27 6.41
C PHE A 41 0.92 9.38 7.58
N SER A 42 1.40 9.64 8.79
CA SER A 42 0.60 9.76 10.04
C SER A 42 -0.53 10.79 9.95
N HIS A 43 -0.43 11.75 9.03
CA HIS A 43 -1.40 12.83 8.80
C HIS A 43 -2.37 12.52 7.64
N CYS A 44 -2.24 11.38 6.97
CA CYS A 44 -3.05 10.98 5.83
C CYS A 44 -3.95 9.79 6.19
N PRO A 45 -5.24 9.80 5.82
CA PRO A 45 -6.08 8.62 5.96
C PRO A 45 -5.71 7.57 4.91
N TYR A 46 -5.36 6.36 5.35
CA TYR A 46 -5.14 5.20 4.50
C TYR A 46 -5.54 3.91 5.21
N THR A 47 -5.80 2.85 4.44
CA THR A 47 -6.03 1.50 4.99
C THR A 47 -4.79 0.65 4.77
N ALA A 48 -4.25 0.07 5.83
CA ALA A 48 -3.14 -0.88 5.75
C ALA A 48 -3.65 -2.33 5.71
N HIS A 49 -3.02 -3.16 4.88
CA HIS A 49 -3.27 -4.59 4.82
C HIS A 49 -1.94 -5.34 4.90
N ARG A 50 -1.99 -6.47 5.60
CA ARG A 50 -0.89 -7.43 5.65
C ARG A 50 -1.38 -8.79 5.17
N ILE A 51 -0.70 -9.34 4.15
CA ILE A 51 -1.13 -10.58 3.50
C ILE A 51 0.08 -11.50 3.38
N ALA A 52 -0.11 -12.78 3.66
CA ALA A 52 0.91 -13.81 3.49
C ALA A 52 0.52 -14.70 2.32
N THR A 53 1.39 -14.80 1.32
CA THR A 53 1.17 -15.62 0.13
C THR A 53 2.43 -16.42 -0.20
N PRO A 54 2.35 -17.46 -1.05
CA PRO A 54 3.54 -18.16 -1.51
C PRO A 54 4.37 -17.37 -2.55
N ASN A 55 3.87 -16.25 -3.09
CA ASN A 55 4.48 -15.55 -4.24
C ASN A 55 4.49 -14.01 -4.05
N ALA A 56 5.59 -13.35 -4.39
CA ALA A 56 5.73 -11.89 -4.28
C ALA A 56 4.83 -11.09 -5.24
N SER A 57 4.32 -11.72 -6.31
CA SER A 57 3.61 -11.01 -7.37
C SER A 57 2.34 -10.28 -6.88
N TRP A 58 2.04 -9.12 -7.46
CA TRP A 58 0.75 -8.45 -7.23
C TRP A 58 -0.45 -9.35 -7.60
N ARG A 59 -0.27 -10.22 -8.60
CA ARG A 59 -1.30 -11.18 -9.03
C ARG A 59 -1.72 -12.13 -7.89
N SER A 60 -0.76 -12.66 -7.15
CA SER A 60 -1.05 -13.49 -5.97
C SER A 60 -1.65 -12.71 -4.81
N VAL A 61 -1.60 -11.38 -4.82
CA VAL A 61 -2.31 -10.57 -3.82
C VAL A 61 -3.77 -10.38 -4.22
N ILE A 62 -4.05 -10.00 -5.47
CA ILE A 62 -5.42 -9.74 -5.96
C ILE A 62 -6.28 -10.99 -6.07
N GLU A 63 -5.67 -12.16 -6.30
CA GLU A 63 -6.37 -13.45 -6.34
C GLU A 63 -6.89 -13.85 -4.94
N HIS A 64 -6.24 -13.35 -3.89
CA HIS A 64 -6.59 -13.65 -2.50
C HIS A 64 -7.53 -12.64 -1.86
N ASP A 65 -7.66 -11.44 -2.42
CA ASP A 65 -8.46 -10.38 -1.79
C ASP A 65 -9.09 -9.42 -2.82
N PHE A 66 -10.43 -9.42 -2.87
CA PHE A 66 -11.24 -8.62 -3.79
C PHE A 66 -11.13 -7.11 -3.56
N HIS A 67 -10.68 -6.68 -2.37
CA HIS A 67 -10.52 -5.26 -2.04
C HIS A 67 -9.51 -4.55 -2.96
N PHE A 68 -8.63 -5.32 -3.61
CA PHE A 68 -7.55 -4.79 -4.43
C PHE A 68 -7.81 -4.80 -5.95
N LYS A 69 -8.95 -5.34 -6.40
CA LYS A 69 -9.22 -5.57 -7.83
C LYS A 69 -9.26 -4.29 -8.69
N ALA A 70 -9.49 -3.13 -8.08
CA ALA A 70 -9.55 -1.83 -8.74
C ALA A 70 -8.55 -0.81 -8.17
N VAL A 71 -7.44 -1.29 -7.58
CA VAL A 71 -6.43 -0.45 -6.95
C VAL A 71 -5.24 -0.26 -7.89
N GLN A 72 -4.85 0.98 -8.16
CA GLN A 72 -3.61 1.27 -8.87
C GLN A 72 -2.42 1.10 -7.92
N VAL A 73 -1.54 0.14 -8.21
CA VAL A 73 -0.42 -0.19 -7.31
C VAL A 73 0.89 0.38 -7.79
N THR A 74 1.71 0.83 -6.84
CA THR A 74 3.11 1.13 -7.05
C THR A 74 3.98 0.52 -5.95
N GLU A 75 5.14 0.00 -6.35
CA GLU A 75 6.20 -0.40 -5.43
C GLU A 75 7.20 0.74 -5.16
N SER A 76 7.06 1.87 -5.87
CA SER A 76 7.91 3.04 -5.70
C SER A 76 7.40 3.90 -4.54
N PHE A 77 8.24 4.04 -3.52
CA PHE A 77 7.94 4.85 -2.36
C PHE A 77 7.89 6.35 -2.69
N ASP A 78 8.77 6.84 -3.56
CA ASP A 78 8.73 8.22 -4.02
C ASP A 78 7.47 8.54 -4.83
N ARG A 79 7.02 7.58 -5.66
CA ARG A 79 5.79 7.74 -6.44
C ARG A 79 4.57 7.84 -5.54
N ILE A 80 4.45 6.97 -4.53
CA ILE A 80 3.30 7.07 -3.61
C ILE A 80 3.36 8.37 -2.81
N ARG A 81 4.55 8.79 -2.35
CA ARG A 81 4.74 10.08 -1.67
C ARG A 81 4.23 11.25 -2.52
N GLN A 82 4.64 11.33 -3.78
CA GLN A 82 4.19 12.37 -4.70
C GLN A 82 2.67 12.35 -4.92
N LEU A 83 2.08 11.16 -5.10
CA LEU A 83 0.64 11.02 -5.28
C LEU A 83 -0.14 11.45 -4.04
N VAL A 84 0.29 11.03 -2.85
CA VAL A 84 -0.36 11.39 -1.58
C VAL A 84 -0.24 12.89 -1.31
N HIS A 85 0.92 13.51 -1.56
CA HIS A 85 1.05 14.97 -1.45
C HIS A 85 0.11 15.70 -2.41
N HIS A 86 -0.01 15.25 -3.66
CA HIS A 86 -0.92 15.86 -4.62
C HIS A 86 -2.39 15.75 -4.17
N LEU A 87 -2.79 14.59 -3.63
CA LEU A 87 -4.12 14.37 -3.07
C LEU A 87 -4.37 15.24 -1.83
N ALA A 88 -3.36 15.44 -0.98
CA ALA A 88 -3.48 16.27 0.22
C ALA A 88 -3.58 17.76 -0.10
N LEU A 89 -2.91 18.23 -1.15
CA LEU A 89 -2.89 19.64 -1.58
C LEU A 89 -4.07 20.03 -2.48
N SER A 90 -4.84 19.05 -2.97
CA SER A 90 -6.03 19.29 -3.80
C SER A 90 -7.33 19.42 -2.98
N LYS A 91 -7.22 19.47 -1.64
CA LYS A 91 -8.30 19.82 -0.71
C LYS A 91 -8.36 21.33 -0.49
#